data_AF-A0A2S8W2S4-F1
#
_entry.id   AF-A0A2S8W2S4-F1
#
_cell.length_a   1.000
_cell.length_b   1.000
_cell.length_c   1.000
_cell.angle_alpha   90.00
_cell.angle_beta   90.00
_cell.angle_gamma   90.00
#
_symmetry.space_group_name_H-M   'P 1'
#
loop_
_entity.id
_entity.type
_entity.pdbx_description
1 polymer ?
#
loop_
_entity_poly.entity_id
_entity_poly.type
_entity_poly.pdbx_seq_one_letter_code
_entity_poly.pdbx_strand_id
1 'polypeptide(L)'
;MTDLHDAEIEKVYLAQAWEGAVGAVKAAMALNGGASVAILAFIGSLLQEKARSVNVEHITLVMMIFCVGLVAAALTQLAAYFTVYCYHQTMGSRRLELPDEDRWALIGTAIHISGIVLLVASYGCFVGGAITFANFARLTLGQ
;
A
#
# COMPACT_ATOMS: atom_id res chain seq x y z
N MET A 1 14.35 23.43 30.94
CA MET A 1 15.03 22.13 30.80
C MET A 1 14.03 21.02 30.48
N THR A 2 12.84 21.03 31.09
CA THR A 2 11.70 20.15 30.76
C THR A 2 11.21 20.31 29.31
N ASP A 3 10.95 21.54 28.84
CA ASP A 3 10.44 21.78 27.47
C ASP A 3 11.37 21.28 26.35
N LEU A 4 12.69 21.29 26.58
CA LEU A 4 13.66 20.80 25.61
C LEU A 4 13.66 19.27 25.54
N HIS A 5 13.51 18.63 26.70
CA HIS A 5 13.43 17.17 26.84
C HIS A 5 12.15 16.63 26.21
N ASP A 6 11.02 17.31 26.44
CA ASP A 6 9.73 16.93 25.87
C ASP A 6 9.73 17.05 24.34
N ALA A 7 10.34 18.11 23.79
CA ALA A 7 10.51 18.28 22.35
C ALA A 7 11.44 17.24 21.71
N GLU A 8 12.45 16.76 22.44
CA GLU A 8 13.32 15.67 21.98
C GLU A 8 12.57 14.34 21.94
N ILE A 9 11.78 14.05 22.98
CA ILE A 9 10.93 12.85 23.05
C ILE A 9 9.93 12.84 21.90
N GLU A 10 9.25 13.96 21.64
CA GLU A 10 8.28 14.07 20.54
C GLU A 10 8.92 13.76 19.17
N LYS A 11 10.11 14.32 18.90
CA LYS A 11 10.84 14.04 17.65
C LYS A 11 11.17 12.56 17.48
N VAL A 12 11.54 11.88 18.56
CA VAL A 12 11.82 10.42 18.53
C VAL A 12 10.57 9.64 18.16
N TYR A 13 9.42 9.93 18.79
CA TYR A 13 8.17 9.25 18.47
C TYR A 13 7.71 9.51 17.02
N LEU A 14 7.85 10.74 16.52
CA LEU A 14 7.51 11.07 15.14
C LEU A 14 8.39 10.35 14.13
N ALA A 15 9.70 10.24 14.40
CA ALA A 15 10.62 9.48 13.55
C ALA A 15 10.25 8.00 13.50
N GLN A 16 9.91 7.39 14.65
CA GLN A 16 9.46 6.00 14.70
C GLN A 16 8.16 5.78 13.93
N ALA A 17 7.18 6.69 14.08
CA ALA A 17 5.92 6.61 13.35
C ALA A 17 6.13 6.68 11.83
N TRP A 18 7.05 7.56 11.38
CA TRP A 18 7.42 7.67 9.98
C TRP A 18 8.07 6.39 9.43
N GLU A 19 9.06 5.84 10.15
CA GLU A 19 9.71 4.60 9.75
C GLU A 19 8.73 3.42 9.69
N GLY A 20 7.81 3.33 10.66
CA GLY A 20 6.73 2.35 10.67
C GLY A 20 5.81 2.48 9.47
N ALA A 21 5.40 3.71 9.12
CA ALA A 21 4.54 3.96 7.96
C ALA A 21 5.23 3.58 6.63
N VAL A 22 6.50 3.96 6.46
CA VAL A 22 7.30 3.58 5.28
C VAL A 22 7.48 2.06 5.21
N GLY A 23 7.72 1.42 6.36
CA GLY A 23 7.81 -0.03 6.47
C GLY A 23 6.53 -0.72 6.05
N ALA A 24 5.37 -0.23 6.49
CA ALA A 24 4.07 -0.78 6.13
C ALA A 24 3.79 -0.70 4.62
N VAL A 25 4.04 0.45 3.98
CA VAL A 25 3.86 0.60 2.53
C VAL A 25 4.77 -0.35 1.76
N LYS A 26 6.05 -0.45 2.14
CA LYS A 26 7.01 -1.38 1.52
C LYS A 26 6.60 -2.84 1.71
N ALA A 27 6.11 -3.20 2.89
CA ALA A 27 5.60 -4.53 3.16
C ALA A 27 4.37 -4.84 2.28
N ALA A 28 3.42 -3.91 2.15
CA ALA A 28 2.25 -4.08 1.28
C ALA A 28 2.65 -4.27 -0.21
N MET A 29 3.64 -3.51 -0.69
CA MET A 29 4.21 -3.70 -2.03
C MET A 29 4.86 -5.07 -2.19
N ALA A 30 5.68 -5.49 -1.24
CA ALA A 30 6.39 -6.77 -1.28
C ALA A 30 5.43 -7.97 -1.19
N LEU A 31 4.38 -7.89 -0.37
CA LEU A 31 3.37 -8.93 -0.24
C LEU A 31 2.59 -9.12 -1.55
N ASN A 32 2.04 -8.04 -2.11
CA ASN A 32 1.26 -8.10 -3.35
C ASN A 32 2.15 -8.45 -4.56
N GLY A 33 3.30 -7.78 -4.71
CA GLY A 33 4.23 -8.05 -5.81
C GLY A 33 4.85 -9.45 -5.73
N GLY A 34 5.26 -9.88 -4.54
CA GLY A 34 5.81 -11.21 -4.30
C GLY A 34 4.80 -12.32 -4.56
N ALA A 35 3.54 -12.14 -4.14
CA ALA A 35 2.47 -13.09 -4.43
C ALA A 35 2.20 -13.21 -5.95
N SER A 36 2.15 -12.09 -6.68
CA SER A 36 2.01 -12.11 -8.14
C SER A 36 3.15 -12.86 -8.83
N VAL A 37 4.40 -12.64 -8.41
CA VAL A 37 5.56 -13.34 -8.97
C VAL A 37 5.53 -14.83 -8.62
N ALA A 38 5.18 -15.19 -7.39
CA ALA A 38 5.07 -16.59 -6.97
C ALA A 38 4.00 -17.36 -7.77
N ILE A 39 2.86 -16.72 -8.02
CA ILE A 39 1.80 -17.31 -8.86
C ILE A 39 2.26 -17.45 -10.31
N LEU A 40 2.92 -16.43 -10.87
CA LEU A 40 3.44 -16.52 -12.24
C LEU A 40 4.46 -17.65 -12.39
N ALA A 41 5.34 -17.83 -11.40
CA ALA A 41 6.29 -18.95 -11.36
C ALA A 41 5.56 -20.30 -11.29
N PHE A 42 4.53 -20.41 -10.45
CA PHE A 42 3.71 -21.61 -10.32
C PHE A 42 2.99 -21.97 -11.63
N ILE A 43 2.37 -21.00 -12.31
CA ILE A 43 1.78 -21.22 -13.64
C ILE A 43 2.85 -21.71 -14.63
N GLY A 44 4.02 -21.09 -14.61
CA GLY A 44 5.15 -21.46 -15.46
C GLY A 44 5.52 -22.94 -15.32
N SER A 45 5.54 -23.48 -14.08
CA SER A 45 5.76 -24.91 -13.86
C SER A 45 4.61 -25.79 -14.36
N LEU A 46 3.35 -25.39 -14.18
CA LEU A 46 2.20 -26.19 -14.61
C LEU A 46 2.10 -26.33 -16.14
N LEU A 47 2.52 -25.30 -16.88
CA LEU A 47 2.54 -25.33 -18.35
C LEU A 47 3.55 -26.34 -18.91
N GLN A 48 4.63 -26.63 -18.17
CA GLN A 48 5.65 -27.58 -18.60
C GLN A 48 5.20 -29.04 -18.44
N GLU A 49 4.33 -29.34 -17.47
CA GLU A 49 3.91 -30.72 -17.15
C GLU A 49 2.76 -31.26 -18.02
N LYS A 50 2.29 -30.54 -19.05
CA LYS A 50 1.07 -30.87 -19.82
C LYS A 50 -0.13 -31.16 -18.89
N ALA A 51 -0.23 -30.45 -17.77
CA ALA A 51 -1.31 -30.61 -16.82
C ALA A 51 -2.66 -30.30 -17.50
N ARG A 52 -3.47 -31.35 -17.70
CA ARG A 52 -4.85 -31.22 -18.19
C ARG A 52 -5.62 -30.36 -17.19
N SER A 53 -6.32 -29.33 -17.70
CA SER A 53 -7.32 -28.49 -17.02
C SER A 53 -6.85 -27.57 -15.89
N VAL A 54 -5.77 -26.80 -16.08
CA VAL A 54 -5.54 -25.62 -15.22
C VAL A 54 -6.61 -24.57 -15.52
N ASN A 55 -7.39 -24.17 -14.50
CA ASN A 55 -8.38 -23.10 -14.64
C ASN A 55 -7.69 -21.73 -14.66
N VAL A 56 -7.27 -21.32 -15.85
CA VAL A 56 -6.51 -20.07 -16.09
C VAL A 56 -7.30 -18.84 -15.65
N GLU A 57 -8.63 -18.86 -15.74
CA GLU A 57 -9.49 -17.74 -15.35
C GLU A 57 -9.38 -17.44 -13.85
N HIS A 58 -9.40 -18.47 -12.99
CA HIS A 58 -9.25 -18.31 -11.55
C HIS A 58 -7.88 -17.74 -11.17
N ILE A 59 -6.83 -18.23 -11.81
CA ILE A 59 -5.47 -17.74 -11.53
C ILE A 59 -5.32 -16.29 -12.00
N THR A 60 -5.88 -15.95 -13.16
CA THR A 60 -5.89 -14.57 -13.67
C THR A 60 -6.61 -13.62 -12.71
N LEU A 61 -7.77 -14.04 -12.17
CA LEU A 61 -8.51 -13.26 -11.17
C LEU A 61 -7.66 -13.01 -9.92
N VAL A 62 -7.02 -14.05 -9.38
CA VAL A 62 -6.14 -13.92 -8.21
C VAL A 62 -4.97 -12.98 -8.49
N MET A 63 -4.32 -13.11 -9.65
CA MET A 63 -3.25 -12.19 -10.06
C MET A 63 -3.75 -10.75 -10.17
N MET A 64 -4.94 -10.53 -10.73
CA MET A 64 -5.53 -9.20 -10.79
C MET A 64 -5.76 -8.60 -9.40
N ILE A 65 -6.24 -9.38 -8.43
CA ILE A 65 -6.42 -8.91 -7.04
C ILE A 65 -5.08 -8.44 -6.45
N PHE A 66 -4.01 -9.22 -6.59
CA PHE A 66 -2.68 -8.82 -6.10
C PHE A 66 -2.13 -7.61 -6.85
N CYS A 67 -2.33 -7.51 -8.18
CA CYS A 67 -1.94 -6.34 -8.95
C CYS A 67 -2.70 -5.07 -8.50
N VAL A 68 -4.00 -5.16 -8.22
CA VAL A 68 -4.79 -4.05 -7.66
C VAL A 68 -4.25 -3.65 -6.29
N GLY A 69 -3.93 -4.62 -5.43
CA GLY A 69 -3.29 -4.36 -4.14
C GLY A 69 -1.93 -3.67 -4.28
N LEU A 70 -1.10 -4.08 -5.25
CA LEU A 70 0.19 -3.46 -5.53
C LEU A 70 0.03 -2.00 -6.01
N VAL A 71 -0.91 -1.75 -6.91
CA VAL A 71 -1.22 -0.38 -7.39
C VAL A 71 -1.72 0.48 -6.24
N ALA A 72 -2.59 -0.03 -5.37
CA ALA A 72 -3.07 0.71 -4.20
C ALA A 72 -1.92 1.09 -3.23
N ALA A 73 -0.95 0.19 -3.00
CA ALA A 73 0.25 0.49 -2.22
C ALA A 73 1.13 1.56 -2.90
N ALA A 74 1.30 1.50 -4.23
CA ALA A 74 2.03 2.51 -4.99
C ALA A 74 1.35 3.89 -4.94
N LEU A 75 0.03 3.94 -5.07
CA LEU A 75 -0.74 5.17 -4.94
C LEU A 75 -0.70 5.73 -3.52
N THR A 76 -0.59 4.88 -2.49
CA THR A 76 -0.35 5.34 -1.10
C THR A 76 0.98 6.10 -0.99
N GLN A 77 2.06 5.57 -1.58
CA GLN A 77 3.36 6.25 -1.59
C GLN A 77 3.28 7.59 -2.33
N LEU A 78 2.54 7.63 -3.44
CA LEU A 78 2.32 8.86 -4.21
C LEU A 78 1.50 9.89 -3.41
N ALA A 79 0.44 9.46 -2.73
CA ALA A 79 -0.37 10.30 -1.86
C ALA A 79 0.47 10.88 -0.71
N ALA A 80 1.39 10.11 -0.12
CA ALA A 80 2.31 10.61 0.90
C ALA A 80 3.21 11.74 0.35
N TYR A 81 3.72 11.61 -0.88
CA TYR A 81 4.49 12.68 -1.52
C TYR A 81 3.67 13.95 -1.71
N PHE A 82 2.44 13.83 -2.23
CA PHE A 82 1.55 14.99 -2.40
C PHE A 82 1.11 15.61 -1.07
N THR A 83 0.94 14.80 -0.03
CA THR A 83 0.63 15.27 1.33
C THR A 83 1.74 16.19 1.84
N VAL A 84 3.01 15.75 1.75
CA VAL A 84 4.17 16.56 2.13
C VAL A 84 4.25 17.84 1.31
N TYR A 85 4.01 17.76 0.01
CA TYR A 85 3.96 18.94 -0.86
C TYR A 85 2.90 19.96 -0.41
N CYS A 86 1.67 19.51 -0.12
CA CYS A 86 0.59 20.39 0.33
C CYS A 86 0.90 21.04 1.68
N TYR A 87 1.50 20.31 2.63
CA TYR A 87 1.93 20.88 3.91
C TYR A 87 3.04 21.92 3.73
N HIS A 88 4.00 21.69 2.83
CA HIS A 88 5.01 22.68 2.49
C HIS A 88 4.39 23.98 1.93
N GLN A 89 3.40 23.86 1.04
CA GLN A 89 2.67 25.03 0.53
C GLN A 89 1.87 25.73 1.62
N THR A 90 1.24 24.99 2.51
CA THR A 90 0.50 25.54 3.66
C THR A 90 1.42 26.37 4.57
N MET A 91 2.60 25.83 4.92
CA MET A 91 3.59 26.55 5.73
C MET A 91 4.14 27.79 5.02
N GLY A 92 4.36 27.71 3.70
CA GLY A 92 4.79 28.84 2.88
C GLY A 92 3.75 29.96 2.86
N SER A 93 2.48 29.63 2.61
CA SER A 93 1.36 30.57 2.63
C SER A 93 1.18 31.22 3.99
N ARG A 94 1.28 30.45 5.08
CA ARG A 94 1.19 30.95 6.45
C ARG A 94 2.30 31.95 6.79
N ARG A 95 3.53 31.70 6.32
CA ARG A 95 4.68 32.60 6.49
C ARG A 95 4.50 33.92 5.72
N LEU A 96 3.78 33.90 4.62
CA LEU A 96 3.53 35.04 3.74
C LEU A 96 2.15 35.69 3.98
N GLU A 97 1.40 35.25 4.99
CA GLU A 97 0.02 35.70 5.31
C GLU A 97 -0.91 35.70 4.08
N LEU A 98 -0.76 34.70 3.21
CA LEU A 98 -1.55 34.58 1.98
C LEU A 98 -2.94 33.98 2.28
N PRO A 99 -4.01 34.44 1.59
CA PRO A 99 -5.39 34.00 1.84
C PRO A 99 -5.67 32.53 1.45
N ASP A 100 -4.74 31.84 0.79
CA ASP A 100 -4.90 30.46 0.30
C ASP A 100 -4.43 29.38 1.30
N GLU A 101 -4.08 29.71 2.56
CA GLU A 101 -3.61 28.77 3.59
C GLU A 101 -4.58 27.59 3.80
N ASP A 102 -5.86 27.89 4.02
CA ASP A 102 -6.87 26.88 4.36
C ASP A 102 -7.09 25.86 3.25
N ARG A 103 -6.91 26.26 1.98
CA ARG A 103 -7.13 25.38 0.83
C ARG A 103 -6.08 24.27 0.76
N TRP A 104 -4.80 24.60 0.96
CA TRP A 104 -3.72 23.62 0.93
C TRP A 104 -3.77 22.67 2.12
N ALA A 105 -4.18 23.17 3.29
CA ALA A 105 -4.38 22.34 4.48
C ALA A 105 -5.50 21.30 4.27
N LEU A 106 -6.63 21.73 3.69
CA LEU A 106 -7.75 20.84 3.39
C LEU A 106 -7.39 19.77 2.36
N ILE A 107 -6.76 20.18 1.25
CA ILE A 107 -6.32 19.25 0.19
C ILE A 107 -5.30 18.25 0.74
N GLY A 108 -4.31 18.73 1.51
CA GLY A 108 -3.30 17.87 2.13
C GLY A 108 -3.92 16.83 3.06
N THR A 109 -4.89 17.23 3.88
CA THR A 109 -5.63 16.33 4.77
C THR A 109 -6.43 15.28 4.00
N ALA A 110 -7.13 15.69 2.94
CA ALA A 110 -7.92 14.78 2.11
C ALA A 110 -7.03 13.74 1.41
N ILE A 111 -5.90 14.17 0.84
CA ILE A 111 -4.93 13.27 0.20
C ILE A 111 -4.36 12.29 1.24
N HIS A 112 -4.02 12.77 2.43
CA HIS A 112 -3.49 11.91 3.49
C HIS A 112 -4.48 10.81 3.89
N ILE A 113 -5.74 11.16 4.15
CA ILE A 113 -6.81 10.21 4.47
C ILE A 113 -6.99 9.20 3.33
N SER A 114 -6.99 9.67 2.07
CA SER A 114 -7.09 8.78 0.91
C SER A 114 -5.93 7.76 0.86
N GLY A 115 -4.71 8.17 1.22
CA GLY A 115 -3.55 7.29 1.30
C GLY A 115 -3.72 6.19 2.36
N ILE A 116 -4.26 6.53 3.53
CA ILE A 116 -4.57 5.55 4.58
C ILE A 116 -5.59 4.52 4.07
N VAL A 117 -6.66 4.98 3.41
CA VAL A 117 -7.69 4.09 2.85
C VAL A 117 -7.10 3.15 1.79
N LEU A 118 -6.25 3.68 0.90
CA LEU A 118 -5.57 2.87 -0.12
C LEU A 118 -4.63 1.83 0.49
N LEU A 119 -3.91 2.16 1.57
CA LEU A 119 -3.03 1.22 2.25
C LEU A 119 -3.83 0.07 2.87
N VAL A 120 -4.92 0.39 3.57
CA VAL A 120 -5.82 -0.62 4.16
C VAL A 120 -6.43 -1.49 3.06
N ALA A 121 -6.87 -0.88 1.95
CA ALA A 121 -7.37 -1.62 0.80
C ALA A 121 -6.30 -2.55 0.20
N SER A 122 -5.04 -2.12 0.12
CA SER A 122 -3.93 -2.94 -0.38
C SER A 122 -3.69 -4.21 0.47
N TYR A 123 -3.72 -4.08 1.79
CA TYR A 123 -3.68 -5.23 2.69
C TYR A 123 -4.91 -6.12 2.57
N GLY A 124 -6.09 -5.51 2.41
CA GLY A 124 -7.33 -6.22 2.12
C GLY A 124 -7.25 -7.06 0.83
N CYS A 125 -6.69 -6.50 -0.24
CA CYS A 125 -6.43 -7.21 -1.50
C CYS A 125 -5.47 -8.38 -1.28
N PHE A 126 -4.40 -8.21 -0.52
CA PHE A 126 -3.48 -9.31 -0.22
C PHE A 126 -4.19 -10.46 0.51
N VAL A 127 -4.93 -10.16 1.59
CA VAL A 127 -5.65 -11.18 2.36
C VAL A 127 -6.73 -11.86 1.49
N GLY A 128 -7.54 -11.08 0.77
CA GLY A 128 -8.59 -11.60 -0.11
C GLY A 128 -8.04 -12.43 -1.27
N GLY A 129 -6.96 -11.99 -1.90
CA GLY A 129 -6.24 -12.72 -2.94
C GLY A 129 -5.66 -14.03 -2.43
N ALA A 130 -5.04 -14.03 -1.23
CA ALA A 130 -4.50 -15.22 -0.61
C ALA A 130 -5.59 -16.25 -0.28
N ILE A 131 -6.74 -15.83 0.26
CA ILE A 131 -7.88 -16.70 0.55
C ILE A 131 -8.43 -17.30 -0.75
N THR A 132 -8.60 -16.47 -1.79
CA THR A 132 -9.12 -16.90 -3.10
C THR A 132 -8.18 -17.92 -3.74
N PHE A 133 -6.86 -17.67 -3.71
CA PHE A 133 -5.85 -18.60 -4.18
C PHE A 133 -5.86 -19.92 -3.40
N ALA A 134 -5.93 -19.85 -2.07
CA ALA A 134 -5.96 -21.05 -1.22
C ALA A 134 -7.18 -21.92 -1.51
N ASN A 135 -8.36 -21.32 -1.71
CA ASN A 135 -9.57 -22.04 -2.10
C ASN A 135 -9.42 -22.70 -3.47
N PHE A 136 -8.87 -21.98 -4.45
CA PHE A 136 -8.58 -22.52 -5.79
C PHE A 136 -7.58 -23.69 -5.74
N ALA A 137 -6.49 -23.53 -5.01
CA ALA A 137 -5.46 -24.55 -4.86
C ALA A 137 -6.03 -25.81 -4.18
N ARG A 138 -6.86 -25.66 -3.15
CA ARG A 138 -7.55 -26.81 -2.52
C ARG A 138 -8.45 -27.57 -3.48
N LEU A 139 -9.23 -26.87 -4.31
CA LEU A 139 -10.14 -27.50 -5.27
C LEU A 139 -9.42 -28.17 -6.44
N THR A 140 -8.23 -27.66 -6.82
CA THR A 140 -7.51 -28.11 -8.02
C THR A 140 -6.40 -29.12 -7.71
N LEU A 141 -5.75 -28.98 -6.56
CA LEU A 141 -4.63 -29.85 -6.13
C LEU A 141 -5.04 -30.84 -5.02
N GLY A 142 -6.24 -30.69 -4.44
CA GLY A 142 -6.81 -31.66 -3.53
C GLY A 142 -7.29 -32.89 -4.28
N GLN A 143 -6.45 -33.93 -4.28
CA GLN A 143 -6.92 -35.31 -4.16
C GLN A 143 -7.69 -35.49 -2.85
#